data_AF-A0A6V7XF58-F1
#
_entry.id   AF-A0A6V7XF58-F1
#
_cell.length_a   1.000
_cell.length_b   1.000
_cell.length_c   1.000
_cell.angle_alpha   90.00
_cell.angle_beta   90.00
_cell.angle_gamma   90.00
#
_symmetry.space_group_name_H-M   'P 1'
#
loop_
_entity.id
_entity.type
_entity.pdbx_description
1 polymer ?
#
loop_
_entity_poly.entity_id
_entity_poly.type
_entity_poly.pdbx_seq_one_letter_code
_entity_poly.pdbx_strand_id
1 'polypeptide(L)'
;MGEGGRWAQLRGMSLFHSQMVEGAGFYNAETVYKLKCNWHVNVVRACLGIMNYGNGGYFVHRELERAKVKAVIDAAIKYDIYVVVSFHYTGDTLYTREASEYFKELSYEYKGRWNMIYEIYNEAIHNNWYTLKQYHESVIRAIRENDKDAVIICATPYYDQHISEAIKYPITNYYNIMCIHYIFMQVNRVLKICEKNVFYALELNFPLFVTEYGLTFGNGTGPVNKYETEKW
;
A
#
# COMPACT_ATOMS: atom_id res chain seq x y z
N MET A 1 6.89 2.97 14.96
CA MET A 1 7.84 2.34 15.91
C MET A 1 7.20 1.06 16.42
N GLY A 2 7.98 0.02 16.74
CA GLY A 2 7.45 -1.16 17.45
C GLY A 2 7.10 -0.82 18.90
N GLU A 3 6.41 -1.74 19.59
CA GLU A 3 6.18 -1.59 21.04
C GLU A 3 7.51 -1.38 21.79
N GLY A 4 7.51 -0.41 22.71
CA GLY A 4 8.68 -0.07 23.53
C GLY A 4 9.71 0.87 22.89
N GLY A 5 9.35 1.59 21.81
CA GLY A 5 10.23 2.62 21.22
C GLY A 5 11.38 2.07 20.38
N ARG A 6 11.32 0.78 20.01
CA ARG A 6 12.32 0.14 19.15
C ARG A 6 11.99 0.34 17.67
N TRP A 7 13.03 0.48 16.86
CA TRP A 7 12.91 0.41 15.41
C TRP A 7 12.33 -0.95 15.01
N ALA A 8 11.28 -0.94 14.18
CA ALA A 8 10.66 -2.12 13.62
C ALA A 8 10.74 -2.03 12.11
N GLN A 9 11.05 -3.15 11.46
CA GLN A 9 11.08 -3.23 10.00
C GLN A 9 10.08 -4.30 9.54
N LEU A 10 9.19 -3.90 8.63
CA LEU A 10 8.27 -4.81 7.98
C LEU A 10 8.88 -5.30 6.67
N ARG A 11 8.83 -6.60 6.44
CA ARG A 11 9.28 -7.28 5.23
C ARG A 11 8.28 -8.36 4.89
N GLY A 12 7.83 -8.37 3.65
CA GLY A 12 6.81 -9.33 3.24
C GLY A 12 6.47 -9.27 1.78
N MET A 13 5.30 -9.82 1.46
CA MET A 13 4.85 -10.03 0.09
C MET A 13 3.54 -9.30 -0.17
N SER A 14 3.44 -8.72 -1.35
CA SER A 14 2.16 -8.26 -1.90
C SER A 14 1.49 -9.38 -2.65
N LEU A 15 0.20 -9.59 -2.39
CA LEU A 15 -0.63 -10.37 -3.29
C LEU A 15 -0.85 -9.57 -4.57
N PHE A 16 -1.05 -10.29 -5.68
CA PHE A 16 -1.42 -9.67 -6.95
C PHE A 16 -2.86 -9.14 -6.87
N HIS A 17 -3.29 -8.33 -7.84
CA HIS A 17 -4.64 -7.78 -7.96
C HIS A 17 -5.75 -8.81 -7.63
N SER A 18 -6.65 -8.49 -6.69
CA SER A 18 -7.64 -9.44 -6.15
C SER A 18 -8.62 -9.99 -7.20
N GLN A 19 -8.91 -9.21 -8.24
CA GLN A 19 -9.86 -9.56 -9.29
C GLN A 19 -9.23 -10.33 -10.45
N MET A 20 -7.90 -10.28 -10.58
CA MET A 20 -7.18 -10.93 -11.67
C MET A 20 -7.07 -12.43 -11.39
N VAL A 21 -7.24 -13.26 -12.42
CA VAL A 21 -7.24 -14.73 -12.26
C VAL A 21 -5.92 -15.26 -11.69
N GLU A 22 -4.81 -14.59 -12.02
CA GLU A 22 -3.47 -14.88 -11.55
C GLU A 22 -3.31 -14.64 -10.04
N GLY A 23 -4.06 -13.68 -9.48
CA GLY A 23 -4.01 -13.31 -8.07
C GLY A 23 -5.11 -13.93 -7.22
N ALA A 24 -6.31 -14.08 -7.77
CA ALA A 24 -7.52 -14.40 -7.02
C ALA A 24 -7.42 -15.68 -6.19
N GLY A 25 -6.73 -16.71 -6.70
CA GLY A 25 -6.53 -17.98 -6.00
C GLY A 25 -5.71 -17.87 -4.70
N PHE A 26 -4.96 -16.78 -4.52
CA PHE A 26 -4.05 -16.60 -3.37
C PHE A 26 -4.68 -15.88 -2.18
N TYR A 27 -5.90 -15.33 -2.31
CA TYR A 27 -6.61 -14.62 -1.24
C TYR A 27 -7.28 -15.57 -0.26
N ASN A 28 -6.47 -16.27 0.54
CA ASN A 28 -6.94 -17.25 1.52
C ASN A 28 -5.93 -17.41 2.69
N ALA A 29 -6.39 -18.03 3.77
CA ALA A 29 -5.59 -18.21 4.98
C ALA A 29 -4.39 -19.15 4.79
N GLU A 30 -4.44 -20.10 3.87
CA GLU A 30 -3.33 -21.02 3.60
C GLU A 30 -2.14 -20.28 2.96
N THR A 31 -2.40 -19.38 2.02
CA THR A 31 -1.37 -18.51 1.43
C THR A 31 -0.68 -17.69 2.52
N VAL A 32 -1.46 -17.00 3.37
CA VAL A 32 -0.91 -16.15 4.43
C VAL A 32 -0.10 -16.97 5.42
N TYR A 33 -0.58 -18.17 5.79
CA TYR A 33 0.15 -19.10 6.63
C TYR A 33 1.50 -19.50 5.99
N LYS A 34 1.52 -19.88 4.71
CA LYS A 34 2.76 -20.24 4.00
C LYS A 34 3.72 -19.06 3.92
N LEU A 35 3.25 -17.85 3.63
CA LEU A 35 4.08 -16.66 3.63
C LEU A 35 4.70 -16.41 5.02
N LYS A 36 3.91 -16.52 6.10
CA LYS A 36 4.43 -16.37 7.46
C LYS A 36 5.43 -17.46 7.84
N CYS A 37 5.06 -18.72 7.69
CA CYS A 37 5.81 -19.84 8.24
C CYS A 37 7.01 -20.25 7.37
N ASN A 38 6.87 -20.18 6.04
CA ASN A 38 7.91 -20.65 5.14
C ASN A 38 8.79 -19.50 4.61
N TRP A 39 8.21 -18.31 4.43
CA TRP A 39 8.93 -17.14 3.90
C TRP A 39 9.28 -16.13 4.99
N HIS A 40 8.86 -16.40 6.24
CA HIS A 40 9.16 -15.59 7.41
C HIS A 40 8.73 -14.13 7.30
N VAL A 41 7.67 -13.85 6.54
CA VAL A 41 7.14 -12.49 6.42
C VAL A 41 6.52 -12.03 7.73
N ASN A 42 6.57 -10.74 8.01
CA ASN A 42 5.86 -10.11 9.13
C ASN A 42 4.78 -9.12 8.67
N VAL A 43 4.59 -8.99 7.35
CA VAL A 43 3.51 -8.22 6.73
C VAL A 43 3.05 -8.92 5.45
N VAL A 44 1.76 -8.82 5.14
CA VAL A 44 1.20 -9.18 3.83
C VAL A 44 0.42 -8.00 3.28
N ARG A 45 0.53 -7.72 1.97
CA ARG A 45 -0.27 -6.66 1.32
C ARG A 45 -1.41 -7.27 0.52
N ALA A 46 -2.63 -6.85 0.82
CA ALA A 46 -3.87 -7.25 0.17
C ALA A 46 -4.34 -6.15 -0.80
N CYS A 47 -4.17 -6.39 -2.10
CA CYS A 47 -4.46 -5.44 -3.17
C CYS A 47 -5.92 -5.54 -3.59
N LEU A 48 -6.79 -4.67 -3.08
CA LEU A 48 -8.20 -4.62 -3.51
C LEU A 48 -8.27 -4.00 -4.91
N GLY A 49 -8.45 -4.81 -5.94
CA GLY A 49 -8.60 -4.31 -7.29
C GLY A 49 -9.88 -3.50 -7.48
N ILE A 50 -9.75 -2.25 -7.92
CA ILE A 50 -10.88 -1.31 -7.99
C ILE A 50 -11.64 -1.39 -9.31
N MET A 51 -10.90 -1.29 -10.42
CA MET A 51 -11.47 -1.22 -11.77
C MET A 51 -11.75 -2.60 -12.39
N ASN A 52 -12.60 -2.56 -13.40
CA ASN A 52 -12.91 -3.68 -14.29
C ASN A 52 -11.81 -3.92 -15.33
N TYR A 53 -10.66 -4.37 -14.85
CA TYR A 53 -9.73 -5.13 -15.68
C TYR A 53 -10.06 -6.62 -15.52
N GLY A 54 -10.23 -7.34 -16.62
CA GLY A 54 -10.43 -8.80 -16.61
C GLY A 54 -11.81 -9.29 -16.14
N ASN A 55 -12.89 -8.51 -16.34
CA ASN A 55 -14.29 -8.84 -15.95
C ASN A 55 -14.56 -8.86 -14.42
N GLY A 56 -13.93 -8.00 -13.62
CA GLY A 56 -14.14 -7.99 -12.17
C GLY A 56 -13.85 -6.67 -11.46
N GLY A 57 -13.41 -6.75 -10.19
CA GLY A 57 -13.04 -5.60 -9.37
C GLY A 57 -14.15 -5.13 -8.44
N TYR A 58 -13.76 -4.34 -7.45
CA TYR A 58 -14.61 -3.91 -6.34
C TYR A 58 -15.87 -3.17 -6.80
N PHE A 59 -15.79 -2.38 -7.88
CA PHE A 59 -16.95 -1.66 -8.39
C PHE A 59 -17.98 -2.54 -9.11
N VAL A 60 -17.59 -3.74 -9.56
CA VAL A 60 -18.49 -4.69 -10.23
C VAL A 60 -18.95 -5.79 -9.27
N HIS A 61 -18.03 -6.28 -8.44
CA HIS A 61 -18.23 -7.41 -7.54
C HIS A 61 -17.81 -7.06 -6.09
N ARG A 62 -18.43 -6.02 -5.54
CA ARG A 62 -18.13 -5.47 -4.21
C ARG A 62 -17.97 -6.55 -3.13
N GLU A 63 -18.98 -7.38 -2.93
CA GLU A 63 -18.95 -8.38 -1.84
C GLU A 63 -17.89 -9.47 -2.06
N LEU A 64 -17.68 -9.90 -3.30
CA LEU A 64 -16.66 -10.90 -3.64
C LEU A 64 -15.25 -10.38 -3.33
N GLU A 65 -14.93 -9.18 -3.81
CA GLU A 65 -13.59 -8.61 -3.63
C GLU A 65 -13.33 -8.23 -2.17
N ARG A 66 -14.36 -7.79 -1.44
CA ARG A 66 -14.28 -7.60 0.02
C ARG A 66 -14.00 -8.91 0.73
N ALA A 67 -14.73 -9.98 0.41
CA ALA A 67 -14.56 -11.27 1.06
C ALA A 67 -13.12 -11.81 0.89
N LYS A 68 -12.53 -11.64 -0.29
CA LYS A 68 -11.12 -11.98 -0.56
C LYS A 68 -10.17 -11.21 0.36
N VAL A 69 -10.29 -9.89 0.42
CA VAL A 69 -9.43 -9.05 1.26
C VAL A 69 -9.61 -9.38 2.74
N LYS A 70 -10.85 -9.59 3.19
CA LYS A 70 -11.14 -10.00 4.57
C LYS A 70 -10.50 -11.34 4.93
N ALA A 71 -10.53 -12.33 4.04
CA ALA A 71 -9.86 -13.60 4.28
C ALA A 71 -8.35 -13.44 4.54
N VAL A 72 -7.70 -12.46 3.88
CA VAL A 72 -6.29 -12.14 4.10
C VAL A 72 -6.09 -11.40 5.43
N ILE A 73 -6.96 -10.43 5.75
CA ILE A 73 -6.91 -9.68 7.02
C ILE A 73 -7.09 -10.62 8.21
N ASP A 74 -8.14 -11.43 8.21
CA ASP A 74 -8.46 -12.37 9.28
C ASP A 74 -7.31 -13.37 9.49
N ALA A 75 -6.70 -13.83 8.41
CA ALA A 75 -5.53 -14.69 8.48
C ALA A 75 -4.29 -13.97 9.03
N ALA A 76 -4.05 -12.72 8.64
CA ALA A 76 -2.93 -11.92 9.16
C ALA A 76 -3.07 -11.68 10.67
N ILE A 77 -4.27 -11.36 11.14
CA ILE A 77 -4.60 -11.25 12.57
C ILE A 77 -4.39 -12.59 13.27
N LYS A 78 -4.92 -13.69 12.72
CA LYS A 78 -4.78 -15.04 13.29
C LYS A 78 -3.32 -15.47 13.43
N TYR A 79 -2.47 -15.12 12.48
CA TYR A 79 -1.05 -15.51 12.45
C TYR A 79 -0.10 -14.42 12.96
N ASP A 80 -0.66 -13.40 13.63
CA ASP A 80 0.09 -12.38 14.34
C ASP A 80 1.11 -11.62 13.46
N ILE A 81 0.65 -11.20 12.28
CA ILE A 81 1.42 -10.36 11.35
C ILE A 81 0.62 -9.13 10.92
N TYR A 82 1.32 -8.13 10.38
CA TYR A 82 0.68 -6.94 9.82
C TYR A 82 0.00 -7.26 8.49
N VAL A 83 -1.01 -6.47 8.15
CA VAL A 83 -1.65 -6.47 6.83
C VAL A 83 -1.75 -5.04 6.30
N VAL A 84 -1.24 -4.82 5.10
CA VAL A 84 -1.46 -3.59 4.33
C VAL A 84 -2.68 -3.82 3.45
N VAL A 85 -3.75 -3.05 3.65
CA VAL A 85 -4.93 -3.10 2.78
C VAL A 85 -4.85 -1.95 1.79
N SER A 86 -4.63 -2.28 0.51
CA SER A 86 -4.44 -1.33 -0.57
C SER A 86 -5.73 -1.11 -1.36
N PHE A 87 -6.16 0.15 -1.49
CA PHE A 87 -7.14 0.55 -2.50
C PHE A 87 -6.42 0.60 -3.86
N HIS A 88 -6.40 -0.56 -4.51
CA HIS A 88 -5.45 -0.87 -5.56
C HIS A 88 -5.92 -0.37 -6.93
N TYR A 89 -5.70 0.91 -7.16
CA TYR A 89 -6.03 1.63 -8.37
C TYR A 89 -4.81 2.41 -8.90
N THR A 90 -4.56 2.26 -10.20
CA THR A 90 -3.58 3.07 -10.95
C THR A 90 -4.33 3.94 -11.94
N GLY A 91 -4.29 5.26 -11.77
CA GLY A 91 -5.02 6.19 -12.63
C GLY A 91 -5.14 7.60 -12.06
N ASP A 92 -6.05 8.39 -12.64
CA ASP A 92 -6.26 9.80 -12.27
C ASP A 92 -7.61 10.07 -11.58
N THR A 93 -8.52 9.11 -11.63
CA THR A 93 -9.84 9.25 -11.00
C THR A 93 -9.69 9.00 -9.50
N LEU A 94 -10.01 9.99 -8.67
CA LEU A 94 -9.71 9.88 -7.24
C LEU A 94 -10.59 8.88 -6.51
N TYR A 95 -11.85 8.68 -6.93
CA TYR A 95 -12.83 7.85 -6.22
C TYR A 95 -12.92 8.19 -4.71
N THR A 96 -12.83 9.48 -4.37
CA THR A 96 -12.74 9.97 -2.98
C THR A 96 -13.85 9.45 -2.11
N ARG A 97 -15.09 9.43 -2.63
CA ARG A 97 -16.26 8.97 -1.88
C ARG A 97 -16.18 7.48 -1.63
N GLU A 98 -15.93 6.69 -2.67
CA GLU A 98 -15.89 5.24 -2.64
C GLU A 98 -14.76 4.74 -1.73
N ALA A 99 -13.58 5.35 -1.81
CA ALA A 99 -12.46 5.04 -0.93
C ALA A 99 -12.77 5.43 0.52
N SER A 100 -13.34 6.60 0.77
CA SER A 100 -13.73 7.03 2.12
C SER A 100 -14.77 6.09 2.75
N GLU A 101 -15.80 5.69 1.98
CA GLU A 101 -16.83 4.73 2.43
C GLU A 101 -16.20 3.37 2.72
N TYR A 102 -15.39 2.82 1.80
CA TYR A 102 -14.73 1.54 1.99
C TYR A 102 -13.85 1.51 3.25
N PHE A 103 -12.97 2.49 3.42
CA PHE A 103 -12.06 2.52 4.56
C PHE A 103 -12.75 2.90 5.88
N LYS A 104 -13.84 3.67 5.86
CA LYS A 104 -14.67 3.90 7.04
C LYS A 104 -15.30 2.60 7.53
N GLU A 105 -15.88 1.80 6.63
CA GLU A 105 -16.44 0.50 6.98
C GLU A 105 -15.37 -0.47 7.48
N LEU A 106 -14.23 -0.53 6.78
CA LEU A 106 -13.13 -1.43 7.15
C LEU A 106 -12.52 -1.09 8.52
N SER A 107 -12.27 0.20 8.79
CA SER A 107 -11.75 0.66 10.08
C SER A 107 -12.74 0.49 11.23
N TYR A 108 -14.05 0.53 10.95
CA TYR A 108 -15.07 0.19 11.95
C TYR A 108 -15.05 -1.31 12.28
N GLU A 109 -14.99 -2.15 11.24
CA GLU A 109 -15.01 -3.61 11.39
C GLU A 109 -13.78 -4.15 12.13
N TYR A 110 -12.59 -3.66 11.79
CA TYR A 110 -11.33 -4.10 12.40
C TYR A 110 -10.84 -3.15 13.50
N LYS A 111 -11.76 -2.42 14.15
CA LYS A 111 -11.43 -1.48 15.22
C LYS A 111 -10.63 -2.16 16.34
N GLY A 112 -9.51 -1.55 16.72
CA GLY A 112 -8.63 -2.06 17.78
C GLY A 112 -7.69 -3.18 17.34
N ARG A 113 -7.63 -3.52 16.05
CA ARG A 113 -6.66 -4.48 15.50
C ARG A 113 -5.39 -3.75 15.08
N TRP A 114 -4.33 -3.91 15.86
CA TRP A 114 -3.03 -3.26 15.61
C TRP A 114 -2.34 -3.76 14.32
N ASN A 115 -2.74 -4.92 13.80
CA ASN A 115 -2.22 -5.50 12.57
C ASN A 115 -2.48 -4.63 11.33
N MET A 116 -3.47 -3.76 11.38
CA MET A 116 -3.99 -3.02 10.22
C MET A 116 -3.10 -1.85 9.80
N ILE A 117 -2.78 -1.80 8.51
CA ILE A 117 -2.15 -0.66 7.83
C ILE A 117 -3.00 -0.34 6.59
N TYR A 118 -3.32 0.94 6.38
CA TYR A 118 -4.22 1.37 5.30
C TYR A 118 -3.42 2.08 4.21
N GLU A 119 -3.32 1.48 3.03
CA GLU A 119 -2.75 2.12 1.85
C GLU A 119 -3.90 2.66 1.00
N ILE A 120 -4.13 3.96 1.09
CA ILE A 120 -5.42 4.53 0.68
C ILE A 120 -5.52 4.79 -0.82
N TYR A 121 -4.42 4.75 -1.55
CA TYR A 121 -4.37 4.88 -3.01
C TYR A 121 -3.07 4.20 -3.49
N ASN A 122 -3.14 3.32 -4.49
CA ASN A 122 -1.96 2.63 -5.02
C ASN A 122 -1.04 3.55 -5.83
N GLU A 123 -1.45 4.00 -7.04
CA GLU A 123 -0.55 4.77 -7.92
C GLU A 123 -1.28 5.88 -8.68
N ALA A 124 -0.97 7.14 -8.37
CA ALA A 124 -1.49 8.28 -9.12
C ALA A 124 -0.64 8.55 -10.37
N ILE A 125 -1.25 8.74 -11.54
CA ILE A 125 -0.50 8.95 -12.79
C ILE A 125 -0.14 10.42 -13.00
N HIS A 126 -1.11 11.32 -13.00
CA HIS A 126 -0.93 12.74 -13.33
C HIS A 126 -1.45 13.69 -12.25
N ASN A 127 -2.12 13.19 -11.20
CA ASN A 127 -2.56 14.06 -10.11
C ASN A 127 -1.34 14.66 -9.38
N ASN A 128 -1.35 15.98 -9.21
CA ASN A 128 -0.35 16.67 -8.40
C ASN A 128 -0.59 16.46 -6.89
N TRP A 129 0.41 16.81 -6.08
CA TRP A 129 0.33 16.65 -4.63
C TRP A 129 -0.81 17.45 -3.99
N TYR A 130 -1.13 18.64 -4.49
CA TYR A 130 -2.23 19.45 -3.94
C TYR A 130 -3.58 18.72 -4.05
N THR A 131 -3.87 18.16 -5.22
CA THR A 131 -5.07 17.36 -5.46
C THR A 131 -5.07 16.08 -4.63
N LEU A 132 -3.95 15.35 -4.61
CA LEU A 132 -3.84 14.11 -3.82
C LEU A 132 -3.98 14.37 -2.32
N LYS A 133 -3.43 15.47 -1.81
CA LYS A 133 -3.52 15.85 -0.40
C LYS A 133 -4.98 16.03 0.05
N GLN A 134 -5.82 16.67 -0.77
CA GLN A 134 -7.25 16.84 -0.46
C GLN A 134 -7.99 15.49 -0.43
N TYR A 135 -7.65 14.59 -1.36
CA TYR A 135 -8.14 13.22 -1.35
C TYR A 135 -7.71 12.49 -0.05
N HIS A 136 -6.41 12.51 0.26
CA HIS A 136 -5.86 11.84 1.44
C HIS A 136 -6.51 12.34 2.72
N GLU A 137 -6.64 13.66 2.90
CA GLU A 137 -7.25 14.24 4.10
C GLU A 137 -8.73 13.83 4.26
N SER A 138 -9.44 13.57 3.16
CA SER A 138 -10.83 13.08 3.18
C SER A 138 -10.90 11.63 3.63
N VAL A 139 -10.08 10.75 3.06
CA VAL A 139 -10.07 9.31 3.40
C VAL A 139 -9.49 9.09 4.81
N ILE A 140 -8.43 9.83 5.18
CA ILE A 140 -7.85 9.80 6.54
C ILE A 140 -8.92 10.19 7.56
N ARG A 141 -9.71 11.25 7.31
CA ARG A 141 -10.79 11.67 8.22
C ARG A 141 -11.78 10.53 8.44
N ALA A 142 -12.17 9.84 7.37
CA ALA A 142 -13.11 8.74 7.42
C ALA A 142 -12.59 7.55 8.25
N ILE A 143 -11.31 7.19 8.10
CA ILE A 143 -10.64 6.16 8.94
C ILE A 143 -10.59 6.60 10.40
N ARG A 144 -10.20 7.87 10.63
CA ARG A 144 -10.03 8.44 11.97
C ARG A 144 -11.32 8.59 12.76
N GLU A 145 -12.49 8.43 12.14
CA GLU A 145 -13.76 8.31 12.89
C GLU A 145 -13.77 7.05 13.78
N ASN A 146 -13.14 5.96 13.32
CA ASN A 146 -13.14 4.67 14.01
C ASN A 146 -11.79 4.32 14.64
N ASP A 147 -10.69 4.71 14.00
CA ASP A 147 -9.32 4.35 14.39
C ASP A 147 -8.40 5.59 14.43
N LYS A 148 -8.20 6.11 15.65
CA LYS A 148 -7.45 7.35 15.90
C LYS A 148 -5.95 7.21 15.64
N ASP A 149 -5.42 6.00 15.77
CA ASP A 149 -3.98 5.73 15.75
C ASP A 149 -3.52 4.91 14.54
N ALA A 150 -4.45 4.47 13.67
CA ALA A 150 -4.17 3.72 12.46
C ALA A 150 -2.98 4.25 11.65
N VAL A 151 -2.11 3.36 11.19
CA VAL A 151 -1.04 3.71 10.24
C VAL A 151 -1.64 3.82 8.85
N ILE A 152 -1.46 4.97 8.21
CA ILE A 152 -2.02 5.26 6.88
C ILE A 152 -0.88 5.63 5.93
N ILE A 153 -0.88 5.00 4.76
CA ILE A 153 0.10 5.20 3.70
C ILE A 153 -0.60 5.91 2.54
N CYS A 154 -0.07 7.08 2.16
CA CYS A 154 -0.60 7.97 1.12
C CYS A 154 0.24 7.87 -0.15
N ALA A 155 -0.42 7.94 -1.30
CA ALA A 155 0.27 8.00 -2.59
C ALA A 155 1.04 9.31 -2.77
N THR A 156 2.02 9.31 -3.67
CA THR A 156 2.64 10.53 -4.20
C THR A 156 2.50 10.59 -5.73
N PRO A 157 2.63 11.78 -6.35
CA PRO A 157 2.44 11.91 -7.80
C PRO A 157 3.34 11.00 -8.64
N TYR A 158 2.88 10.70 -9.85
CA TYR A 158 3.62 10.00 -10.91
C TYR A 158 4.17 8.64 -10.48
N TYR A 159 3.27 7.69 -10.21
CA TYR A 159 3.59 6.32 -9.75
C TYR A 159 4.46 6.33 -8.48
N ASP A 160 4.16 7.28 -7.60
CA ASP A 160 4.79 7.49 -6.29
C ASP A 160 6.30 7.72 -6.32
N GLN A 161 6.75 8.34 -7.41
CA GLN A 161 8.14 8.69 -7.65
C GLN A 161 8.42 10.19 -7.46
N HIS A 162 7.44 10.99 -7.02
CA HIS A 162 7.60 12.43 -6.86
C HIS A 162 7.23 12.89 -5.44
N ILE A 163 8.14 12.67 -4.49
CA ILE A 163 7.89 12.93 -3.07
C ILE A 163 8.18 14.37 -2.64
N SER A 164 8.88 15.18 -3.44
CA SER A 164 9.42 16.47 -2.99
C SER A 164 8.33 17.45 -2.52
N GLU A 165 7.19 17.49 -3.23
CA GLU A 165 6.06 18.33 -2.83
C GLU A 165 5.37 17.82 -1.56
N ALA A 166 5.34 16.50 -1.35
CA ALA A 166 4.83 15.89 -0.13
C ALA A 166 5.71 16.22 1.08
N ILE A 167 7.03 16.27 0.90
CA ILE A 167 7.96 16.70 1.94
C ILE A 167 7.81 18.19 2.24
N LYS A 168 7.67 19.04 1.20
CA LYS A 168 7.57 20.50 1.36
C LYS A 168 6.23 20.94 1.95
N TYR A 169 5.16 20.23 1.62
CA TYR A 169 3.79 20.56 2.04
C TYR A 169 3.07 19.34 2.67
N PRO A 170 3.63 18.77 3.76
CA PRO A 170 3.15 17.51 4.32
C PRO A 170 1.74 17.63 4.88
N ILE A 171 1.08 16.49 5.09
CA ILE A 171 -0.17 16.41 5.85
C ILE A 171 0.21 16.51 7.33
N THR A 172 -0.14 17.63 7.99
CA THR A 172 0.31 17.93 9.36
C THR A 172 -0.77 17.77 10.43
N ASN A 173 -2.04 17.69 10.02
CA ASN A 173 -3.18 17.64 10.95
C ASN A 173 -3.50 16.22 11.44
N TYR A 174 -2.69 15.23 11.06
CA TYR A 174 -2.86 13.83 11.43
C TYR A 174 -1.50 13.20 11.76
N TYR A 175 -1.49 12.29 12.73
CA TYR A 175 -0.33 11.47 13.08
C TYR A 175 -0.37 10.12 12.35
N ASN A 176 0.75 9.38 12.39
CA ASN A 176 0.91 8.04 11.79
C ASN A 176 0.61 7.99 10.28
N ILE A 177 1.03 9.03 9.57
CA ILE A 177 0.95 9.13 8.10
C ILE A 177 2.33 8.86 7.50
N MET A 178 2.38 8.00 6.48
CA MET A 178 3.56 7.70 5.68
C MET A 178 3.24 7.90 4.19
N CYS A 179 4.24 8.03 3.33
CA CYS A 179 4.04 8.02 1.88
C CYS A 179 4.60 6.76 1.22
N ILE A 180 3.95 6.32 0.14
CA ILE A 180 4.39 5.18 -0.67
C ILE A 180 5.71 5.50 -1.36
N HIS A 181 6.52 4.47 -1.58
CA HIS A 181 7.58 4.48 -2.57
C HIS A 181 7.61 3.17 -3.36
N TYR A 182 7.49 3.23 -4.70
CA TYR A 182 7.70 2.08 -5.58
C TYR A 182 9.14 2.01 -6.08
N ILE A 183 9.70 0.80 -6.11
CA ILE A 183 11.03 0.54 -6.66
C ILE A 183 10.94 -0.61 -7.65
N PHE A 184 11.21 -0.35 -8.92
CA PHE A 184 11.38 -1.41 -9.92
C PHE A 184 12.79 -1.38 -10.46
N MET A 185 13.44 -2.55 -10.51
CA MET A 185 14.85 -2.70 -10.86
C MET A 185 15.13 -2.58 -12.38
N GLN A 186 14.52 -1.58 -13.03
CA GLN A 186 14.83 -1.18 -14.40
C GLN A 186 16.21 -0.54 -14.49
N VAL A 187 16.99 -0.93 -15.50
CA VAL A 187 18.33 -0.37 -15.77
C VAL A 187 18.22 1.03 -16.40
N ASN A 188 17.78 2.07 -15.68
CA ASN A 188 17.68 3.44 -16.23
C ASN A 188 17.53 4.57 -15.17
N ARG A 189 17.11 5.76 -15.65
CA ARG A 189 16.87 7.01 -14.90
C ARG A 189 15.86 6.87 -13.73
N VAL A 190 14.94 5.92 -13.78
CA VAL A 190 13.90 5.73 -12.76
C VAL A 190 14.52 5.27 -11.43
N LEU A 191 15.42 4.27 -11.45
CA LEU A 191 16.11 3.82 -10.24
C LEU A 191 16.88 4.95 -9.54
N LYS A 192 17.54 5.82 -10.30
CA LYS A 192 18.25 6.98 -9.74
C LYS A 192 17.30 8.01 -9.11
N ILE A 193 16.10 8.17 -9.65
CA ILE A 193 15.06 9.02 -9.06
C ILE A 193 14.58 8.40 -7.74
N CYS A 194 14.33 7.08 -7.72
CA CYS A 194 13.96 6.36 -6.50
C CYS A 194 15.03 6.49 -5.41
N GLU A 195 16.30 6.23 -5.73
CA GLU A 195 17.43 6.38 -4.80
C GLU A 195 17.51 7.80 -4.24
N LYS A 196 17.44 8.81 -5.12
CA LYS A 196 17.44 10.22 -4.69
C LYS A 196 16.27 10.56 -3.78
N ASN A 197 15.08 10.06 -4.07
CA ASN A 197 13.89 10.29 -3.26
C ASN A 197 14.04 9.70 -1.86
N VAL A 198 14.50 8.45 -1.75
CA VAL A 198 14.72 7.81 -0.45
C VAL A 198 15.74 8.58 0.37
N PHE A 199 16.89 8.96 -0.21
CA PHE A 199 17.87 9.77 0.50
C PHE A 199 17.31 11.14 0.93
N TYR A 200 16.58 11.82 0.05
CA TYR A 200 15.99 13.13 0.36
C TYR A 200 14.96 13.05 1.50
N ALA A 201 14.13 12.00 1.53
CA ALA A 201 13.21 11.76 2.63
C ALA A 201 13.94 11.45 3.95
N LEU A 202 14.98 10.62 3.90
CA LEU A 202 15.79 10.29 5.09
C LEU A 202 16.47 11.54 5.66
N GLU A 203 17.07 12.38 4.82
CA GLU A 203 17.71 13.64 5.23
C GLU A 203 16.74 14.59 5.92
N LEU A 204 15.47 14.60 5.49
CA LEU A 204 14.42 15.47 6.03
C LEU A 204 13.52 14.78 7.07
N ASN A 205 13.88 13.57 7.50
CA ASN A 205 13.12 12.75 8.45
C ASN A 205 11.64 12.58 8.04
N PHE A 206 11.40 12.43 6.74
CA PHE A 206 10.07 12.24 6.16
C PHE A 206 9.71 10.74 6.12
N PRO A 207 8.54 10.34 6.65
CA PRO A 207 8.19 8.92 6.74
C PRO A 207 7.80 8.31 5.39
N LEU A 208 8.60 7.36 4.92
CA LEU A 208 8.34 6.56 3.72
C LEU A 208 8.11 5.08 4.04
N PHE A 209 7.26 4.43 3.24
CA PHE A 209 7.03 2.99 3.27
C PHE A 209 7.05 2.43 1.84
N VAL A 210 7.90 1.43 1.58
CA VAL A 210 7.93 0.72 0.29
C VAL A 210 6.85 -0.36 0.31
N THR A 211 5.64 -0.04 -0.15
CA THR A 211 4.51 -0.99 -0.16
C THR A 211 4.62 -2.00 -1.30
N GLU A 212 5.40 -1.69 -2.34
CA GLU A 212 5.64 -2.57 -3.46
C GLU A 212 7.00 -2.26 -4.12
N TYR A 213 7.70 -3.32 -4.49
CA TYR A 213 8.91 -3.25 -5.29
C TYR A 213 9.02 -4.52 -6.14
N GLY A 214 9.69 -4.43 -7.27
CA GLY A 214 9.86 -5.54 -8.21
C GLY A 214 11.30 -5.68 -8.70
N LEU A 215 11.72 -6.92 -8.92
CA LEU A 215 13.09 -7.24 -9.35
C LEU A 215 13.28 -7.11 -10.87
N THR A 216 12.20 -6.82 -11.59
CA THR A 216 12.13 -6.76 -13.05
C THR A 216 11.81 -5.33 -13.49
N PHE A 217 11.38 -5.14 -14.74
CA PHE A 217 10.92 -3.85 -15.20
C PHE A 217 9.59 -3.46 -14.52
N GLY A 218 9.32 -2.15 -14.41
CA GLY A 218 8.09 -1.59 -13.82
C GLY A 218 6.78 -1.91 -14.53
N ASN A 219 6.81 -2.60 -15.67
CA ASN A 219 5.63 -3.21 -16.28
C ASN A 219 5.48 -4.71 -15.91
N GLY A 220 6.26 -5.20 -14.95
CA GLY A 220 6.27 -6.60 -14.50
C GLY A 220 7.00 -7.58 -15.42
N THR A 221 7.67 -7.10 -16.48
CA THR A 221 8.35 -7.95 -17.48
C THR A 221 9.87 -7.84 -17.42
N GLY A 222 10.56 -8.68 -18.20
CA GLY A 222 12.01 -8.63 -18.34
C GLY A 222 12.76 -9.48 -17.30
N PRO A 223 14.10 -9.56 -17.43
CA PRO A 223 14.91 -10.37 -16.53
C PRO A 223 14.98 -9.75 -15.14
N VAL A 224 15.17 -10.61 -14.14
CA VAL A 224 15.53 -10.18 -12.78
C VAL A 224 16.87 -9.47 -12.81
N ASN A 225 16.91 -8.22 -12.35
CA ASN A 225 18.13 -7.44 -12.19
C ASN A 225 18.73 -7.68 -10.80
N LYS A 226 19.49 -8.77 -10.67
CA LYS A 226 20.10 -9.20 -9.41
C LYS A 226 21.06 -8.16 -8.82
N TYR A 227 21.86 -7.52 -9.68
CA TYR A 227 22.86 -6.55 -9.24
C TYR A 227 22.23 -5.36 -8.52
N GLU A 228 21.22 -4.73 -9.11
CA GLU A 228 20.53 -3.61 -8.45
C GLU A 228 19.73 -4.09 -7.23
N THR A 229 19.15 -5.31 -7.30
CA THR A 229 18.44 -5.89 -6.15
C THR A 229 19.32 -6.05 -4.92
N GLU A 230 20.57 -6.48 -5.08
CA GLU A 230 21.52 -6.67 -3.97
C GLU A 230 22.08 -5.35 -3.42
N LYS A 231 22.00 -4.25 -4.19
CA LYS A 231 22.48 -2.93 -3.77
C LYS A 231 21.50 -2.24 -2.80
N TRP A 232 20.20 -2.50 -2.93
CA TRP A 232 19.12 -1.91 -2.14
C TRP A 232 18.85 -2.68 -0.84
#